data_AF-A0A955N636-F1
#
_entry.id   AF-A0A955N636-F1
#
_cell.length_a   1.000
_cell.length_b   1.000
_cell.length_c   1.000
_cell.angle_alpha   90.00
_cell.angle_beta   90.00
_cell.angle_gamma   90.00
#
_symmetry.space_group_name_H-M   'P 1'
#
loop_
_entity.id
_entity.type
_entity.pdbx_description
1 polymer ?
#
loop_
_entity_poly.entity_id
_entity_poly.type
_entity_poly.pdbx_seq_one_letter_code
_entity_poly.pdbx_strand_id
1 'polypeptide(L)'
;MNRTKPIKFKNRNRVPAWIRSVIAGSLMIALVGTLLPETFAQESGPNSGRDNRDPGPRDRRNNLEIRTIDGRNNNVENPEWGSMDSQLLRKARPDYENGSWTPSGYNRPNVRDISNTVAAQKNPIFNEKSASDFIWQWGQFIDHDIT
;
A
#
# COMPACT_ATOMS: atom_id res chain seq x y z
N MET A 1 57.59 -15.27 41.56
CA MET A 1 57.41 -15.43 40.11
C MET A 1 55.91 -15.56 39.83
N ASN A 2 55.35 -14.56 39.14
CA ASN A 2 53.91 -14.31 39.04
C ASN A 2 53.21 -15.26 38.06
N ARG A 3 52.09 -15.84 38.52
CA ARG A 3 51.16 -16.66 37.72
C ARG A 3 50.24 -15.76 36.91
N THR A 4 50.27 -15.84 35.58
CA THR A 4 49.29 -15.19 34.70
C THR A 4 48.09 -16.10 34.46
N LYS A 5 46.88 -15.63 34.80
CA LYS A 5 45.62 -16.34 34.50
C LYS A 5 45.22 -16.13 33.02
N PRO A 6 44.59 -17.12 32.35
CA PRO A 6 44.18 -16.97 30.96
C PRO A 6 42.91 -16.12 30.83
N ILE A 7 42.89 -15.27 29.81
CA ILE A 7 41.77 -14.38 29.47
C ILE A 7 40.70 -15.20 28.73
N LYS A 8 39.49 -15.29 29.29
CA LYS A 8 38.32 -15.88 28.61
C LYS A 8 37.67 -14.83 27.70
N PHE A 9 37.72 -15.05 26.38
CA PHE A 9 36.93 -14.27 25.43
C PHE A 9 35.45 -14.64 25.53
N LYS A 10 34.60 -13.67 25.89
CA LYS A 10 33.14 -13.80 25.84
C LYS A 10 32.69 -13.75 24.38
N ASN A 11 32.01 -14.80 23.93
CA ASN A 11 31.39 -14.89 22.62
C ASN A 11 30.32 -13.79 22.44
N ARG A 12 30.52 -12.83 21.53
CA ARG A 12 29.68 -11.63 21.34
C ARG A 12 28.57 -11.79 20.30
N ASN A 13 28.24 -13.02 19.88
CA ASN A 13 27.19 -13.27 18.89
C ASN A 13 25.78 -13.42 19.51
N ARG A 14 25.37 -12.49 20.37
CA ARG A 14 23.96 -12.35 20.76
C ARG A 14 23.49 -10.95 20.40
N VAL A 15 22.84 -10.84 19.24
CA VAL A 15 22.08 -9.65 18.86
C VAL A 15 21.02 -9.36 19.93
N PRO A 16 20.97 -8.14 20.49
CA PRO A 16 19.97 -7.76 21.50
C PRO A 16 18.54 -7.87 20.98
N ALA A 17 17.62 -8.33 21.85
CA ALA A 17 16.21 -8.58 21.51
C ALA A 17 15.46 -7.37 20.93
N TRP A 18 15.92 -6.14 21.17
CA TRP A 18 15.27 -4.91 20.68
C TRP A 18 15.47 -4.66 19.17
N ILE A 19 16.43 -5.31 18.52
CA ILE A 19 16.62 -5.22 17.06
C ILE A 19 15.48 -5.94 16.29
N ARG A 20 14.66 -6.76 16.97
CA ARG A 20 13.51 -7.44 16.34
C ARG A 20 12.27 -6.58 16.15
N SER A 21 12.20 -5.38 16.73
CA SER A 21 10.95 -4.60 16.79
C SER A 21 10.70 -3.62 15.64
N VAL A 22 11.53 -3.56 14.59
CA VAL A 22 11.33 -2.62 13.47
C VAL A 22 10.82 -3.30 12.18
N ILE A 23 10.66 -4.63 12.17
CA ILE A 23 10.15 -5.38 11.00
C ILE A 23 8.70 -5.87 11.21
N ALA A 24 8.12 -5.72 12.40
CA ALA A 24 6.82 -6.32 12.72
C ALA A 24 5.58 -5.57 12.17
N GLY A 25 5.74 -4.39 11.56
CA GLY A 25 4.61 -3.57 11.10
C GLY A 25 4.01 -3.95 9.74
N SER A 26 4.74 -4.68 8.89
CA SER A 26 4.35 -4.90 7.48
C SER A 26 3.93 -6.33 7.15
N LEU A 27 3.69 -7.21 8.13
CA LEU A 27 3.42 -8.63 7.89
C LEU A 27 2.05 -9.15 8.39
N MET A 28 1.13 -8.28 8.79
CA MET A 28 -0.19 -8.67 9.34
C MET A 28 -1.38 -8.33 8.44
N ILE A 29 -1.17 -8.02 7.17
CA ILE A 29 -2.25 -7.87 6.16
C ILE A 29 -1.97 -8.82 4.99
N ALA A 30 -1.90 -10.12 5.28
CA ALA A 30 -1.83 -11.15 4.25
C ALA A 30 -2.38 -12.49 4.77
N LEU A 31 -3.64 -12.52 5.23
CA LEU A 31 -4.29 -13.81 5.56
C LEU A 31 -5.83 -13.79 5.64
N VAL A 32 -6.54 -13.04 4.80
CA VAL A 32 -8.02 -13.13 4.69
C VAL A 32 -8.48 -13.27 3.24
N GLY A 33 -7.68 -13.89 2.39
CA GLY A 33 -7.87 -13.84 0.93
C GLY A 33 -7.95 -15.17 0.21
N THR A 34 -8.42 -16.25 0.83
CA THR A 34 -8.74 -17.48 0.07
C THR A 34 -9.94 -18.18 0.69
N LEU A 35 -11.09 -18.16 0.01
CA LEU A 35 -11.92 -19.32 -0.32
C LEU A 35 -13.23 -18.89 -1.03
N LEU A 36 -13.31 -19.27 -2.33
CA LEU A 36 -14.47 -19.49 -3.21
C LEU A 36 -15.26 -18.29 -3.81
N PRO A 37 -15.54 -18.31 -5.13
CA PRO A 37 -16.47 -17.39 -5.77
C PRO A 37 -17.90 -17.94 -5.70
N GLU A 38 -18.82 -17.20 -5.07
CA GLU A 38 -20.26 -17.41 -5.26
C GLU A 38 -20.73 -16.47 -6.37
N THR A 39 -21.01 -17.06 -7.52
CA THR A 39 -21.68 -16.39 -8.65
C THR A 39 -23.13 -16.10 -8.28
N PHE A 40 -23.45 -14.84 -7.96
CA PHE A 40 -24.85 -14.42 -7.88
C PHE A 40 -25.33 -14.00 -9.27
N ALA A 41 -26.02 -14.92 -9.95
CA ALA A 41 -26.90 -14.57 -11.04
C ALA A 41 -28.17 -13.92 -10.46
N GLN A 42 -28.52 -12.72 -10.93
CA GLN A 42 -29.76 -12.06 -10.53
C GLN A 42 -30.91 -12.58 -11.39
N GLU A 43 -31.73 -13.47 -10.82
CA GLU A 43 -32.94 -13.99 -11.43
C GLU A 43 -34.02 -12.89 -11.46
N SER A 44 -34.50 -12.52 -12.64
CA SER A 44 -35.63 -11.60 -12.81
C SER A 44 -36.94 -12.38 -12.89
N GLY A 45 -37.63 -12.51 -11.76
CA GLY A 45 -38.98 -13.06 -11.70
C GLY A 45 -40.03 -12.08 -12.26
N PRO A 46 -41.14 -12.57 -12.86
CA PRO A 46 -42.15 -11.72 -13.49
C PRO A 46 -43.11 -11.17 -12.43
N ASN A 47 -43.12 -9.85 -12.22
CA ASN A 47 -44.05 -9.25 -11.27
C ASN A 47 -45.39 -8.92 -11.95
N SER A 48 -46.38 -9.76 -11.67
CA SER A 48 -47.79 -9.56 -12.04
C SER A 48 -48.47 -8.55 -11.12
N GLY A 49 -49.22 -7.60 -11.68
CA GLY A 49 -50.37 -7.01 -11.00
C GLY A 49 -50.27 -5.52 -10.64
N ARG A 50 -50.77 -4.70 -11.56
CA ARG A 50 -51.54 -3.45 -11.38
C ARG A 50 -51.33 -2.67 -10.07
N ASP A 51 -50.66 -1.53 -10.19
CA ASP A 51 -50.99 -0.34 -9.43
C ASP A 51 -51.00 0.89 -10.35
N ASN A 52 -52.19 1.26 -10.85
CA ASN A 52 -52.44 2.53 -11.53
C ASN A 52 -52.79 3.60 -10.48
N ARG A 53 -51.85 3.89 -9.57
CA ARG A 53 -51.93 5.08 -8.71
C ARG A 53 -50.93 6.11 -9.22
N ASP A 54 -51.45 7.30 -9.46
CA ASP A 54 -50.74 8.50 -9.90
C ASP A 54 -49.35 8.61 -9.27
N PRO A 55 -48.25 8.66 -10.05
CA PRO A 55 -46.93 8.87 -9.50
C PRO A 55 -46.86 10.33 -9.06
N GLY A 56 -47.27 10.59 -7.81
CA GLY A 56 -46.95 11.82 -7.09
C GLY A 56 -45.45 12.14 -7.23
N PRO A 57 -45.04 13.41 -6.99
CA PRO A 57 -43.77 13.98 -7.45
C PRO A 57 -42.63 12.98 -7.28
N ARG A 58 -42.19 12.42 -8.42
CA ARG A 58 -41.27 11.28 -8.48
C ARG A 58 -40.12 11.52 -7.51
N ASP A 59 -39.95 10.53 -6.65
CA ASP A 59 -38.98 10.44 -5.59
C ASP A 59 -37.59 10.96 -6.03
N ARG A 60 -37.15 12.08 -5.47
CA ARG A 60 -35.80 12.65 -5.70
C ARG A 60 -34.68 11.76 -5.14
N ARG A 61 -34.99 10.56 -4.64
CA ARG A 61 -34.01 9.58 -4.14
C ARG A 61 -33.42 8.66 -5.21
N ASN A 62 -33.90 8.72 -6.46
CA ASN A 62 -33.46 7.80 -7.52
C ASN A 62 -32.27 8.30 -8.39
N ASN A 63 -31.69 9.45 -8.06
CA ASN A 63 -30.56 10.02 -8.82
C ASN A 63 -29.21 9.92 -8.08
N LEU A 64 -29.07 8.99 -7.13
CA LEU A 64 -27.78 8.75 -6.48
C LEU A 64 -26.91 7.88 -7.38
N GLU A 65 -25.83 8.46 -7.88
CA GLU A 65 -24.76 7.71 -8.54
C GLU A 65 -23.94 6.97 -7.47
N ILE A 66 -23.98 5.63 -7.54
CA ILE A 66 -23.17 4.77 -6.67
C ILE A 66 -21.88 4.47 -7.41
N ARG A 67 -20.74 4.80 -6.79
CA ARG A 67 -19.41 4.51 -7.37
C ARG A 67 -19.20 3.01 -7.47
N THR A 68 -18.54 2.61 -8.55
CA THR A 68 -18.04 1.26 -8.73
C THR A 68 -16.94 0.97 -7.70
N ILE A 69 -16.88 -0.28 -7.24
CA ILE A 69 -15.86 -0.73 -6.28
C ILE A 69 -14.48 -0.80 -6.94
N ASP A 70 -14.43 -1.06 -8.25
CA ASP A 70 -13.21 -1.22 -9.04
C ASP A 70 -12.72 0.09 -9.69
N GLY A 71 -13.42 1.21 -9.48
CA GLY A 71 -13.07 2.52 -10.02
C GLY A 71 -13.45 2.76 -11.48
N ARG A 72 -14.07 1.79 -12.17
CA ARG A 72 -14.49 1.94 -13.58
C ARG A 72 -15.63 2.95 -13.76
N ASN A 73 -15.70 3.54 -14.96
CA ASN A 73 -16.71 4.51 -15.38
C ASN A 73 -16.70 5.84 -14.60
N ASN A 74 -15.65 6.13 -13.84
CA ASN A 74 -15.49 7.43 -13.16
C ASN A 74 -15.26 8.57 -14.17
N ASN A 75 -14.50 8.30 -15.25
CA ASN A 75 -14.35 9.22 -16.37
C ASN A 75 -15.19 8.75 -17.57
N VAL A 76 -16.07 9.63 -18.07
CA VAL A 76 -17.02 9.30 -19.15
C VAL A 76 -16.33 8.98 -20.48
N GLU A 77 -15.24 9.68 -20.79
CA GLU A 77 -14.49 9.50 -22.05
C GLU A 77 -13.48 8.36 -21.95
N ASN A 78 -12.96 8.11 -20.74
CA ASN A 78 -11.95 7.10 -20.47
C ASN A 78 -12.36 6.23 -19.27
N PRO A 79 -13.29 5.29 -19.47
CA PRO A 79 -13.90 4.53 -18.38
C PRO A 79 -12.94 3.74 -17.48
N GLU A 80 -11.73 3.45 -17.95
CA GLU A 80 -10.70 2.69 -17.20
C GLU A 80 -9.69 3.57 -16.45
N TRP A 81 -9.79 4.91 -16.52
CA TRP A 81 -8.84 5.77 -15.81
C TRP A 81 -9.03 5.69 -14.30
N GLY A 82 -7.98 5.26 -13.60
CA GLY A 82 -8.00 5.11 -12.15
C GLY A 82 -8.78 3.87 -11.68
N SER A 83 -9.12 2.94 -12.57
CA SER A 83 -9.61 1.63 -12.16
C SER A 83 -8.48 0.80 -11.53
N MET A 84 -8.86 -0.17 -10.71
CA MET A 84 -7.92 -1.14 -10.14
C MET A 84 -7.12 -1.84 -11.26
N ASP A 85 -5.88 -2.23 -10.97
CA ASP A 85 -4.94 -2.87 -11.91
C ASP A 85 -4.61 -2.05 -13.18
N SER A 86 -5.00 -0.78 -13.24
CA SER A 86 -4.61 0.11 -14.33
C SER A 86 -3.12 0.49 -14.24
N GLN A 87 -2.51 0.73 -15.40
CA GLN A 87 -1.09 1.07 -15.46
C GLN A 87 -0.82 2.47 -14.89
N LEU A 88 0.19 2.59 -14.02
CA LEU A 88 0.63 3.87 -13.49
C LEU A 88 1.14 4.82 -14.60
N LEU A 89 0.77 6.10 -14.47
CA LEU A 89 1.25 7.15 -15.35
C LEU A 89 2.75 7.38 -15.19
N ARG A 90 3.46 7.55 -16.31
CA ARG A 90 4.90 7.84 -16.34
C ARG A 90 5.13 9.33 -16.60
N LYS A 91 5.71 10.04 -15.62
CA LYS A 91 6.11 11.46 -15.77
C LYS A 91 7.40 11.65 -16.57
N ALA A 92 8.23 10.61 -16.67
CA ALA A 92 9.48 10.61 -17.42
C ALA A 92 9.62 9.31 -18.21
N ARG A 93 10.52 9.31 -19.21
CA ARG A 93 10.85 8.10 -19.95
C ARG A 93 11.41 7.04 -18.99
N PRO A 94 11.00 5.77 -19.11
CA PRO A 94 11.56 4.71 -18.29
C PRO A 94 13.05 4.51 -18.60
N ASP A 95 13.84 4.25 -17.56
CA ASP A 95 15.27 3.95 -17.66
C ASP A 95 15.51 2.49 -17.27
N TYR A 96 15.52 1.61 -18.28
CA TYR A 96 15.81 0.19 -18.17
C TYR A 96 17.10 -0.12 -18.93
N GLU A 97 17.93 -1.03 -18.40
CA GLU A 97 19.21 -1.40 -19.02
C GLU A 97 19.03 -1.96 -20.45
N ASN A 98 18.01 -2.78 -20.65
CA ASN A 98 17.66 -3.35 -21.95
C ASN A 98 16.57 -2.55 -22.69
N GLY A 99 16.22 -1.35 -22.20
CA GLY A 99 15.16 -0.52 -22.76
C GLY A 99 13.73 -1.03 -22.53
N SER A 100 13.52 -2.09 -21.74
CA SER A 100 12.18 -2.67 -21.58
C SER A 100 11.80 -3.05 -20.14
N TRP A 101 12.54 -3.95 -19.49
CA TRP A 101 12.16 -4.46 -18.16
C TRP A 101 13.34 -4.68 -17.20
N THR A 102 14.57 -4.78 -17.71
CA THR A 102 15.73 -5.00 -16.85
C THR A 102 16.02 -3.71 -16.07
N PRO A 103 15.98 -3.72 -14.72
CA PRO A 103 16.27 -2.54 -13.92
C PRO A 103 17.62 -1.92 -14.32
N SER A 104 17.66 -0.61 -14.54
CA SER A 104 18.90 0.10 -14.84
C SER A 104 19.80 0.23 -13.62
N GLY A 105 21.06 0.59 -13.86
CA GLY A 105 21.97 1.03 -12.81
C GLY A 105 22.86 -0.04 -12.22
N TYR A 106 23.23 -1.07 -13.00
CA TYR A 106 24.28 -2.03 -12.63
C TYR A 106 25.61 -1.34 -12.24
N ASN A 107 25.89 -0.18 -12.83
CA ASN A 107 27.04 0.65 -12.52
C ASN A 107 26.81 1.70 -11.41
N ARG A 108 25.63 1.72 -10.76
CA ARG A 108 25.33 2.62 -9.64
C ARG A 108 25.87 2.01 -8.33
N PRO A 109 26.14 2.83 -7.30
CA PRO A 109 26.57 2.31 -6.00
C PRO A 109 25.54 1.34 -5.40
N ASN A 110 26.01 0.43 -4.55
CA ASN A 110 25.13 -0.50 -3.86
C ASN A 110 24.08 0.24 -3.03
N VAL A 111 22.82 -0.18 -3.13
CA VAL A 111 21.68 0.47 -2.45
C VAL A 111 21.85 0.52 -0.93
N ARG A 112 22.51 -0.48 -0.33
CA ARG A 112 22.76 -0.51 1.11
C ARG A 112 23.86 0.47 1.51
N ASP A 113 24.87 0.64 0.68
CA ASP A 113 25.93 1.64 0.91
C ASP A 113 25.35 3.05 0.84
N ILE A 114 24.46 3.32 -0.13
CA ILE A 114 23.73 4.59 -0.20
C ILE A 114 22.89 4.79 1.06
N SER A 115 22.11 3.80 1.48
CA SER A 115 21.26 3.88 2.68
C SER A 115 22.09 4.15 3.95
N ASN A 116 23.19 3.43 4.14
CA ASN A 116 24.09 3.63 5.28
C ASN A 116 24.78 5.00 5.24
N THR A 117 25.05 5.54 4.06
CA THR A 117 25.73 6.83 3.91
C THR A 117 24.78 8.01 4.10
N VAL A 118 23.56 7.93 3.57
CA VAL A 118 22.61 9.06 3.52
C VAL A 118 21.63 9.05 4.70
N ALA A 119 21.10 7.89 5.06
CA ALA A 119 19.98 7.78 6.02
C ALA A 119 20.41 7.33 7.43
N ALA A 120 21.70 7.06 7.66
CA ALA A 120 22.17 6.65 8.98
C ALA A 120 22.04 7.79 10.00
N GLN A 121 21.28 7.53 11.06
CA GLN A 121 21.02 8.47 12.14
C GLN A 121 21.47 7.89 13.48
N LYS A 122 22.19 8.68 14.30
CA LYS A 122 22.64 8.28 15.64
C LYS A 122 21.70 8.70 16.77
N ASN A 123 21.08 9.87 16.62
CA ASN A 123 20.22 10.48 17.63
C ASN A 123 18.86 10.83 17.02
N PRO A 124 17.77 10.85 17.81
CA PRO A 124 16.48 11.31 17.31
C PRO A 124 16.54 12.72 16.72
N ILE A 125 15.87 12.92 15.59
CA ILE A 125 15.62 14.24 14.99
C ILE A 125 14.13 14.50 15.10
N PHE A 126 13.76 15.56 15.80
CA PHE A 126 12.37 15.93 16.01
C PHE A 126 11.84 16.78 14.86
N ASN A 127 10.54 16.70 14.61
CA ASN A 127 9.87 17.49 13.59
C ASN A 127 9.88 18.98 13.97
N GLU A 128 10.50 19.83 13.15
CA GLU A 128 10.62 21.28 13.39
C GLU A 128 9.27 22.02 13.38
N LYS A 129 8.23 21.42 12.79
CA LYS A 129 6.87 21.97 12.73
C LYS A 129 5.97 21.44 13.85
N SER A 130 6.52 20.68 14.80
CA SER A 130 5.77 20.10 15.92
C SER A 130 4.56 19.27 15.47
N ALA A 131 4.66 18.62 14.31
CA ALA A 131 3.61 17.72 13.84
C ALA A 131 3.51 16.49 14.75
N SER A 132 2.29 16.00 14.97
CA SER A 132 2.09 14.74 15.68
C SER A 132 2.48 13.55 14.81
N ASP A 133 2.90 12.44 15.44
CA ASP A 133 3.24 11.19 14.73
C ASP A 133 2.05 10.62 13.94
N PHE A 134 0.81 11.05 14.27
CA PHE A 134 -0.39 10.70 13.52
C PHE A 134 -0.30 11.12 12.05
N ILE A 135 0.44 12.18 11.70
CA ILE A 135 0.60 12.59 10.31
C ILE A 135 1.28 11.51 9.45
N TRP A 136 2.22 10.76 10.03
CA TRP A 136 2.90 9.67 9.34
C TRP A 136 1.94 8.50 9.12
N GLN A 137 1.18 8.14 10.15
CA GLN A 137 0.20 7.06 10.08
C GLN A 137 -0.94 7.36 9.09
N TRP A 138 -1.44 8.60 9.10
CA TRP A 138 -2.45 9.04 8.13
C TRP A 138 -1.91 9.03 6.70
N GLY A 139 -0.63 9.41 6.51
CA GLY A 139 0.03 9.30 5.22
C GLY A 139 0.01 7.87 4.66
N GLN A 140 0.32 6.87 5.48
CA GLN A 140 0.25 5.45 5.07
C GLN A 140 -1.18 4.98 4.78
N PHE A 141 -2.18 5.46 5.54
CA PHE A 141 -3.57 5.15 5.25
C PHE A 141 -4.00 5.65 3.87
N ILE A 142 -3.62 6.88 3.51
CA ILE A 142 -3.91 7.46 2.19
C ILE A 142 -3.11 6.76 1.08
N ASP A 143 -1.85 6.40 1.33
CA ASP A 143 -1.02 5.64 0.36
C ASP A 143 -1.71 4.34 -0.07
N HIS A 144 -2.23 3.58 0.90
CA HIS A 144 -2.95 2.32 0.66
C HIS A 144 -4.35 2.48 0.03
N ASP A 145 -4.89 3.70 -0.02
CA ASP A 145 -6.16 3.99 -0.71
C ASP A 145 -5.93 4.38 -2.18
N ILE A 146 -4.76 4.93 -2.50
CA ILE A 146 -4.46 5.45 -3.85
C ILE A 146 -3.67 4.45 -4.71
N THR A 147 -2.79 3.63 -4.12
CA THR A 147 -1.90 2.69 -4.83
C THR A 147 -1.81 1.33 -4.16
#